data_AF-A0A345QMF2-F1
#
_entry.id   AF-A0A345QMF2-F1
#
_cell.length_a   1.000
_cell.length_b   1.000
_cell.length_c   1.000
_cell.angle_alpha   90.00
_cell.angle_beta   90.00
_cell.angle_gamma   90.00
#
_symmetry.space_group_name_H-M   'P 1'
#
loop_
_entity.id
_entity.type
_entity.pdbx_description
1 polymer ?
#
loop_
_entity_poly.entity_id
_entity_poly.type
_entity_poly.pdbx_seq_one_letter_code
_entity_poly.pdbx_strand_id
1 'polypeptide(L)'
;MPGYVTFIVLVWTGEYSMKHAAILLFALTLGACVETANETEGTFAYRGDTYRSVTREFVRDNGTTYSRRYIYVGTRPVSCSATDDQSCIGAIRDNDNFFDGSLR
;
A
#
# COMPACT_ATOMS: atom_id res chain seq x y z
N MET A 1 2.34 23.09 -24.80
CA MET A 1 1.88 22.63 -26.13
C MET A 1 3.03 21.88 -26.78
N PRO A 2 2.86 20.79 -27.55
CA PRO A 2 1.67 19.99 -27.92
C PRO A 2 1.69 18.61 -27.16
N GLY A 3 0.76 17.67 -27.21
CA GLY A 3 -0.43 17.40 -28.01
C GLY A 3 -0.49 15.89 -28.26
N TYR A 4 -1.49 15.19 -27.72
CA TYR A 4 -1.93 13.88 -28.21
C TYR A 4 -3.44 13.76 -27.95
N VAL A 5 -4.23 14.17 -28.95
CA VAL A 5 -5.65 13.86 -29.02
C VAL A 5 -5.75 12.55 -29.81
N THR A 6 -5.91 11.44 -29.11
CA THR A 6 -6.15 10.14 -29.75
C THR A 6 -7.61 10.08 -30.17
N PHE A 7 -7.88 10.43 -31.43
CA PHE A 7 -9.17 10.17 -32.07
C PHE A 7 -9.31 8.65 -32.30
N ILE A 8 -10.12 8.00 -31.48
CA ILE A 8 -10.53 6.62 -31.74
C ILE A 8 -11.65 6.67 -32.77
N VAL A 9 -11.29 6.55 -34.05
CA VAL A 9 -12.25 6.32 -35.14
C VAL A 9 -12.72 4.87 -35.03
N LEU A 10 -13.89 4.66 -34.43
CA LEU A 10 -14.58 3.36 -34.48
C LEU A 10 -15.34 3.25 -35.80
N VAL A 11 -14.70 2.67 -36.83
CA VAL A 11 -15.42 2.10 -37.97
C VAL A 11 -16.10 0.82 -37.47
N TRP A 12 -17.42 0.91 -37.27
CA TRP A 12 -18.27 -0.21 -36.88
C TRP A 12 -18.92 -0.78 -38.15
N THR A 13 -18.43 -1.91 -38.63
CA THR A 13 -19.14 -2.75 -39.60
C THR A 13 -19.14 -4.17 -39.10
N GLY A 14 -20.32 -4.80 -39.10
CA GLY A 14 -20.45 -6.25 -38.98
C GLY A 14 -21.13 -6.69 -37.71
N GLU A 15 -22.42 -6.92 -37.86
CA GLU A 15 -23.31 -7.73 -37.01
C GLU A 15 -22.60 -8.92 -36.31
N TYR A 16 -22.54 -8.90 -34.98
CA TYR A 16 -22.25 -10.09 -34.17
C TYR A 16 -23.28 -10.23 -33.04
N SER A 17 -24.30 -11.01 -33.37
CA SER A 17 -25.06 -11.96 -32.54
C SER A 17 -25.13 -11.71 -31.02
N MET A 18 -26.37 -11.46 -30.56
CA MET A 18 -26.85 -11.16 -29.20
C MET A 18 -26.59 -12.24 -28.13
N LYS A 19 -25.35 -12.68 -27.94
CA LYS A 19 -24.97 -13.61 -26.85
C LYS A 19 -23.72 -13.18 -26.05
N HIS A 20 -23.04 -12.11 -26.44
CA HIS A 20 -21.78 -11.67 -25.82
C HIS A 20 -21.90 -10.39 -24.99
N ALA A 21 -23.10 -9.83 -24.84
CA ALA A 21 -23.33 -8.56 -24.15
C ALA A 21 -23.11 -8.60 -22.62
N ALA A 22 -22.91 -9.78 -22.02
CA ALA A 22 -22.80 -9.92 -20.57
C ALA A 22 -21.36 -9.81 -20.03
N ILE A 23 -20.33 -9.86 -20.88
CA ILE A 23 -18.92 -9.92 -20.43
C ILE A 23 -18.27 -8.51 -20.39
N LEU A 24 -18.95 -7.49 -20.89
CA LEU A 24 -18.40 -6.13 -21.00
C LEU A 24 -18.66 -5.22 -19.78
N LEU A 25 -19.15 -5.77 -18.66
CA LEU A 25 -19.48 -5.02 -17.44
C LEU A 25 -18.53 -5.30 -16.26
N PHE A 26 -17.48 -6.10 -16.46
CA PHE A 26 -16.55 -6.50 -15.38
C PHE A 26 -15.19 -5.80 -15.43
N ALA A 27 -15.04 -4.74 -16.22
CA ALA A 27 -13.77 -4.03 -16.42
C ALA A 27 -13.65 -2.69 -15.65
N LEU A 28 -14.59 -2.39 -14.73
CA LEU A 28 -14.65 -1.12 -14.00
C LEU A 28 -14.20 -1.19 -12.53
N THR A 29 -13.51 -2.26 -12.14
CA THR A 29 -12.90 -2.37 -10.80
C THR A 29 -11.39 -2.44 -10.90
N LEU A 30 -10.77 -1.43 -11.51
CA LEU A 30 -9.36 -1.18 -11.24
C LEU A 30 -9.31 -0.45 -9.90
N GLY A 31 -9.09 -1.23 -8.85
CA GLY A 31 -8.89 -0.73 -7.50
C GLY A 31 -7.82 0.35 -7.50
N ALA A 32 -8.01 1.35 -6.65
CA ALA A 32 -6.98 2.32 -6.33
C ALA A 32 -5.73 1.55 -5.87
N CYS A 33 -4.78 1.35 -6.79
CA CYS A 33 -3.43 0.95 -6.43
C CYS A 33 -2.87 2.13 -5.64
N VAL A 34 -2.77 1.99 -4.32
CA VAL A 34 -1.91 2.87 -3.53
C VAL A 34 -0.49 2.63 -4.07
N GLU A 35 -0.03 3.56 -4.90
CA GLU A 35 1.33 3.54 -5.42
C GLU A 35 2.28 3.85 -4.26
N THR A 36 3.17 2.89 -3.99
CA THR A 36 4.25 3.11 -3.02
C THR A 36 5.30 3.93 -3.77
N ALA A 37 5.47 5.20 -3.41
CA ALA A 37 6.36 6.11 -4.13
C ALA A 37 7.84 5.77 -3.89
N ASN A 38 8.17 5.31 -2.68
CA ASN A 38 9.53 4.98 -2.31
C ASN A 38 9.55 3.97 -1.15
N GLU A 39 10.58 3.13 -1.10
CA GLU A 39 10.85 2.22 0.00
C GLU A 39 12.32 2.33 0.42
N THR A 40 12.56 2.56 1.71
CA THR A 40 13.90 2.64 2.30
C THR A 40 14.04 1.59 3.38
N GLU A 41 14.99 0.67 3.20
CA GLU A 41 15.34 -0.32 4.22
C GLU A 41 16.29 0.27 5.28
N GLY A 42 16.16 -0.22 6.50
CA GLY A 42 17.00 0.18 7.62
C GLY A 42 16.88 -0.77 8.80
N THR A 43 17.32 -0.29 9.96
CA THR A 43 17.25 -1.02 11.22
C THR A 43 16.63 -0.15 12.31
N PHE A 44 15.97 -0.77 13.27
CA PHE A 44 15.42 -0.09 14.44
C PHE A 44 15.88 -0.80 15.71
N ALA A 45 16.49 -0.06 16.63
CA ALA A 45 16.96 -0.62 17.90
C ALA A 45 15.88 -0.48 18.98
N TYR A 46 15.56 -1.57 19.68
CA TYR A 46 14.61 -1.57 20.78
C TYR A 46 15.04 -2.58 21.85
N ARG A 47 15.14 -2.13 23.12
CA ARG A 47 15.54 -2.96 24.28
C ARG A 47 16.86 -3.74 24.12
N GLY A 48 17.77 -3.24 23.29
CA GLY A 48 19.06 -3.88 23.01
C GLY A 48 19.05 -4.80 21.79
N ASP A 49 17.88 -5.10 21.24
CA ASP A 49 17.73 -5.84 19.99
C ASP A 49 17.69 -4.89 18.78
N THR A 50 18.12 -5.40 17.62
CA THR A 50 18.06 -4.69 16.35
C THR A 50 17.09 -5.39 15.42
N TYR A 51 16.04 -4.68 15.03
CA TYR A 51 14.99 -5.17 14.13
C TYR A 51 15.18 -4.61 12.74
N ARG A 52 14.83 -5.40 11.71
CA ARG A 52 14.71 -4.87 10.35
C ARG A 52 13.59 -3.85 10.31
N SER A 53 13.85 -2.70 9.70
CA SER A 53 12.85 -1.67 9.47
C SER A 53 12.76 -1.32 7.98
N VAL A 54 11.56 -0.97 7.54
CA VAL A 54 11.29 -0.54 6.16
C VAL A 54 10.39 0.68 6.23
N THR A 55 10.85 1.80 5.70
CA THR A 55 10.05 3.02 5.60
C THR A 55 9.46 3.11 4.21
N ARG A 56 8.14 3.18 4.12
CA ARG A 56 7.40 3.33 2.86
C ARG A 56 6.77 4.69 2.78
N GLU A 57 6.93 5.33 1.63
CA GLU A 57 6.20 6.53 1.28
C GLU A 57 5.02 6.18 0.37
N PHE A 58 3.86 6.75 0.70
CA PHE A 58 2.60 6.52 0.02
C PHE A 58 2.07 7.84 -0.52
N VAL A 59 1.58 7.82 -1.76
CA VAL A 59 0.89 8.96 -2.36
C VAL A 59 -0.62 8.74 -2.22
N ARG A 60 -1.34 9.74 -1.73
CA ARG A 60 -2.80 9.76 -1.75
C ARG A 60 -3.32 10.34 -3.06
N ASP A 61 -4.59 10.09 -3.38
CA ASP A 61 -5.25 10.60 -4.58
C ASP A 61 -5.24 12.13 -4.72
N ASN A 62 -5.08 12.86 -3.60
CA ASN A 62 -4.94 14.32 -3.58
C ASN A 62 -3.49 14.81 -3.80
N GLY A 63 -2.56 13.92 -4.14
CA GLY A 63 -1.14 14.21 -4.30
C GLY A 63 -0.36 14.39 -2.99
N THR A 64 -1.00 14.21 -1.83
CA THR A 64 -0.29 14.29 -0.54
C THR A 64 0.50 13.01 -0.30
N THR A 65 1.77 13.15 0.05
CA THR A 65 2.61 12.03 0.46
C THR A 65 2.57 11.85 1.97
N TYR A 66 2.59 10.60 2.43
CA TYR A 66 2.78 10.26 3.83
C TYR A 66 3.65 9.02 3.96
N SER A 67 4.42 8.95 5.05
CA SER A 67 5.39 7.87 5.23
C SER A 67 5.09 7.07 6.49
N ARG A 68 5.17 5.75 6.40
CA ARG A 68 5.03 4.82 7.53
C ARG A 68 6.28 3.96 7.64
N ARG A 69 6.70 3.70 8.86
CA ARG A 69 7.77 2.74 9.13
C ARG A 69 7.17 1.42 9.57
N TYR A 70 7.68 0.35 9.00
CA TYR A 70 7.33 -1.02 9.31
C TYR A 70 8.53 -1.69 9.99
N ILE A 71 8.34 -2.20 11.20
CA ILE A 71 9.40 -2.86 11.98
C ILE A 71 9.03 -4.34 12.11
N TYR A 72 9.93 -5.22 11.67
CA TYR A 72 9.68 -6.65 11.62
C TYR A 72 10.07 -7.28 12.96
N VAL A 73 9.11 -7.34 13.88
CA VAL A 73 9.24 -7.97 15.20
C VAL A 73 8.54 -9.33 15.14
N GLY A 74 9.31 -10.41 14.96
CA GLY A 74 8.76 -11.76 14.78
C GLY A 74 8.10 -11.97 13.42
N THR A 75 6.90 -12.58 13.40
CA THR A 75 6.22 -12.99 12.16
C THR A 75 5.32 -11.92 11.54
N ARG A 76 5.02 -10.83 12.27
CA ARG A 76 4.16 -9.74 11.80
C ARG A 76 4.88 -8.40 11.94
N PRO A 77 4.92 -7.56 10.90
CA PRO A 77 5.49 -6.23 11.03
C PRO A 77 4.55 -5.32 11.82
N VAL A 78 5.11 -4.54 12.75
CA VAL A 78 4.40 -3.43 13.37
C VAL A 78 4.55 -2.18 12.51
N SER A 79 3.51 -1.35 12.43
CA SER A 79 3.50 -0.15 11.61
C SER A 79 3.34 1.11 12.47
N CYS A 80 4.29 2.04 12.34
CA CYS A 80 4.36 3.27 13.14
C CYS A 80 4.68 4.50 12.26
N SER A 81 4.73 5.66 12.90
CA SER A 81 5.18 6.90 12.24
C SER A 81 6.61 6.75 11.71
N ALA A 82 6.88 7.28 10.51
CA ALA A 82 8.23 7.28 9.95
C ALA A 82 9.17 8.30 10.63
N THR A 83 8.62 9.30 11.32
CA THR A 83 9.36 10.43 11.89
C THR A 83 9.40 10.45 13.41
N ASP A 84 8.62 9.60 14.08
CA ASP A 84 8.49 9.58 15.53
C ASP A 84 8.80 8.18 16.09
N ASP A 85 9.96 8.05 16.73
CA ASP A 85 10.45 6.78 17.27
C ASP A 85 9.63 6.33 18.50
N GLN A 86 9.01 7.26 19.23
CA GLN A 86 8.15 6.94 20.37
C GLN A 86 6.87 6.20 19.92
N SER A 87 6.29 6.59 18.78
CA SER A 87 5.20 5.87 18.12
C SER A 87 5.61 4.43 17.78
N CYS A 88 6.85 4.23 17.34
CA CYS A 88 7.38 2.90 17.04
C CYS A 88 7.58 2.06 18.29
N ILE A 89 8.13 2.63 19.35
CA ILE A 89 8.27 1.97 20.66
C ILE A 89 6.91 1.56 21.22
N GLY A 90 5.92 2.46 21.14
CA GLY A 90 4.54 2.17 21.56
C GLY A 90 3.94 1.01 20.79
N ALA A 91 4.05 1.02 19.46
CA ALA A 91 3.52 -0.03 18.59
C ALA A 91 4.15 -1.41 18.87
N ILE A 92 5.46 -1.46 19.14
CA ILE A 92 6.15 -2.72 19.52
C ILE A 92 5.62 -3.19 20.89
N ARG A 93 5.53 -2.29 21.87
CA ARG A 93 5.04 -2.64 23.22
C ARG A 93 3.60 -3.16 23.19
N ASP A 94 2.73 -2.54 22.40
CA ASP A 94 1.33 -2.96 22.26
C ASP A 94 1.24 -4.33 21.58
N ASN A 95 2.11 -4.61 20.60
CA ASN A 95 2.24 -5.91 19.98
C ASN A 95 2.70 -6.98 20.99
N ASP A 96 3.71 -6.69 21.82
CA ASP A 96 4.19 -7.61 22.86
C ASP A 96 3.09 -7.95 23.89
N ASN A 97 2.34 -6.94 24.35
CA ASN A 97 1.23 -7.14 25.28
C ASN A 97 0.10 -8.00 24.70
N PHE A 98 -0.16 -7.88 23.40
CA PHE A 98 -1.16 -8.72 22.72
C PHE A 98 -0.75 -10.20 22.73
N PHE A 99 0.54 -10.50 22.53
CA PHE A 99 1.03 -11.88 22.58
C PHE A 99 1.09 -12.44 24.01
N ASP A 100 1.44 -11.63 25.00
CA ASP A 100 1.41 -12.03 26.42
C ASP A 100 -0.01 -12.35 26.90
N GLY A 101 -1.00 -11.51 26.52
CA GLY A 101 -2.40 -11.71 26.87
C GLY A 101 -3.08 -12.89 26.15
N SER A 102 -2.59 -13.30 24.98
CA SER A 102 -3.13 -14.43 24.21
C SER A 102 -2.66 -15.80 24.71
N LEU A 103 -1.67 -15.86 25.60
CA LEU A 103 -1.13 -17.10 26.17
C LEU A 103 -1.73 -17.45 27.55
N ARG A 104 -2.76 -16.71 28.00
CA ARG A 104 -3.49 -16.94 29.25
C ARG A 104 -4.88 -17.49 29.01
#